data_AF-X0ZQI1-F1
#
_entry.id   AF-X0ZQI1-F1
#
_cell.length_a   1.000
_cell.length_b   1.000
_cell.length_c   1.000
_cell.angle_alpha   90.00
_cell.angle_beta   90.00
_cell.angle_gamma   90.00
#
_symmetry.space_group_name_H-M   'P 1'
#
loop_
_entity.id
_entity.type
_entity.pdbx_description
1 polymer ?
#
loop_
_entity_poly.entity_id
_entity_poly.type
_entity_poly.pdbx_seq_one_letter_code
_entity_poly.pdbx_strand_id
1 'polypeptide(L)' 'WRLPHNIAAPGAMIGASNFFELAVAVAISLFGLKSGATLATVVGVMVEVPVMLVLVRIANNTRGWFPRVSKT' A
#
# COMPACT_ATOMS: atom_id res chain seq x y z
N TRP A 1 5.07 13.19 17.21
CA TRP A 1 3.88 12.44 16.73
C TRP A 1 2.96 12.21 17.92
N ARG A 2 1.68 12.60 17.86
CA ARG A 2 0.72 12.46 18.99
C ARG A 2 0.08 11.08 19.08
N LEU A 3 0.26 10.26 18.04
CA LEU A 3 -0.29 8.90 17.94
C LEU A 3 0.84 7.86 18.10
N PRO A 4 0.56 6.73 18.75
CA PRO A 4 1.51 5.65 18.89
C PRO A 4 1.76 4.94 17.54
N HIS A 5 2.93 4.33 17.40
CA HIS A 5 3.37 3.68 16.14
C HIS A 5 2.37 2.65 15.62
N ASN A 6 1.77 1.86 16.52
CA ASN A 6 0.77 0.83 16.21
C ASN A 6 -0.55 1.37 15.64
N ILE A 7 -0.80 2.67 15.70
CA ILE A 7 -1.96 3.33 15.09
C ILE A 7 -1.52 4.17 13.88
N ALA A 8 -0.43 4.93 14.04
CA ALA A 8 0.06 5.83 13.01
C ALA A 8 0.59 5.09 11.77
N ALA A 9 1.36 4.00 11.95
CA ALA A 9 1.93 3.26 10.84
C ALA A 9 0.88 2.57 9.96
N PRO A 10 -0.06 1.75 10.49
CA PRO A 10 -1.12 1.17 9.67
C PRO A 10 -2.09 2.22 9.12
N GLY A 11 -2.42 3.27 9.89
CA GLY A 11 -3.28 4.35 9.40
C GLY A 11 -2.69 5.10 8.21
N ALA A 12 -1.38 5.37 8.24
CA ALA A 12 -0.68 5.99 7.10
C ALA A 12 -0.62 5.06 5.88
N MET A 13 -0.41 3.76 6.08
CA MET A 13 -0.41 2.78 4.97
C MET A 13 -1.79 2.70 4.31
N ILE A 14 -2.87 2.62 5.10
CA ILE A 14 -4.24 2.58 4.56
C ILE A 14 -4.56 3.87 3.79
N GLY A 15 -4.21 5.03 4.35
CA GLY A 15 -4.48 6.32 3.71
C GLY A 15 -3.69 6.56 2.43
N ALA A 16 -2.51 5.95 2.28
CA ALA A 16 -1.67 6.07 1.09
C ALA A 16 -1.96 4.99 0.02
N SER A 17 -2.70 3.93 0.36
CA SER A 17 -2.93 2.78 -0.53
C SER A 17 -4.18 2.97 -1.40
N ASN A 18 -4.14 2.40 -2.60
CA ASN A 18 -5.26 2.38 -3.54
C ASN A 18 -5.67 0.92 -3.81
N PHE A 19 -6.85 0.70 -4.43
CA PHE A 19 -7.32 -0.65 -4.78
C PHE A 19 -7.00 -0.99 -6.23
N PHE A 20 -5.84 -1.59 -6.43
CA PHE A 20 -5.37 -1.90 -7.76
C PHE A 20 -6.14 -3.05 -8.42
N GLU A 21 -6.60 -4.03 -7.64
CA GLU A 21 -7.40 -5.15 -8.14
C GLU A 21 -8.70 -4.67 -8.80
N LEU A 22 -9.32 -3.62 -8.26
CA LEU A 22 -10.47 -2.95 -8.89
C LEU A 22 -10.06 -2.29 -10.20
N ALA A 23 -8.91 -1.62 -10.24
CA ALA A 23 -8.41 -0.96 -11.45
C ALA A 23 -8.16 -1.95 -12.59
N VAL A 24 -7.66 -3.16 -12.28
CA VAL A 24 -7.51 -4.23 -13.28
C VAL A 24 -8.85 -4.70 -13.81
N ALA A 25 -9.83 -4.93 -12.94
CA ALA A 25 -11.17 -5.35 -13.35
C ALA A 25 -11.82 -4.33 -14.29
N VAL A 26 -11.65 -3.03 -13.99
CA VAL A 26 -12.14 -1.94 -14.85
C VAL A 26 -11.37 -1.88 -16.17
N ALA A 27 -10.04 -2.02 -16.16
CA ALA A 27 -9.24 -2.00 -17.38
C ALA A 27 -9.57 -3.16 -18.32
N ILE A 28 -9.73 -4.37 -17.79
CA ILE A 28 -10.14 -5.55 -18.56
C ILE A 28 -11.54 -5.35 -19.15
N SER A 29 -12.49 -4.82 -18.37
CA SER A 29 -13.87 -4.66 -18.82
C SER A 29 -14.05 -3.58 -19.88
N LEU A 30 -13.25 -2.50 -19.85
CA LEU A 30 -13.33 -1.40 -20.82
C LEU A 30 -12.46 -1.62 -22.06
N PHE A 31 -11.24 -2.16 -21.91
CA PHE A 31 -10.25 -2.21 -22.99
C PHE A 31 -9.96 -3.62 -23.50
N GLY A 32 -10.43 -4.66 -22.79
CA GLY A 32 -10.16 -6.06 -23.13
C GLY A 32 -8.72 -6.49 -22.87
N LEU A 33 -8.47 -7.80 -22.91
CA LEU A 33 -7.17 -8.40 -22.51
C LEU A 33 -6.00 -8.09 -23.46
N LYS A 34 -6.28 -7.74 -24.72
CA LYS A 34 -5.26 -7.48 -25.75
C LYS A 34 -4.79 -6.02 -25.79
N SER A 35 -5.41 -5.14 -25.01
CA SER A 35 -5.03 -3.72 -24.96
C SER A 35 -3.79 -3.51 -24.09
N GLY A 36 -2.89 -2.63 -24.53
CA GLY A 36 -1.71 -2.23 -23.75
C GLY A 36 -2.08 -1.56 -22.42
N ALA A 37 -3.26 -0.93 -22.33
CA ALA A 37 -3.77 -0.38 -21.08
C ALA A 37 -3.99 -1.46 -20.01
N THR A 38 -4.55 -2.60 -20.40
CA THR A 38 -4.79 -3.73 -19.51
C THR A 38 -3.49 -4.36 -19.03
N LEU A 39 -2.51 -4.53 -19.91
CA LEU A 39 -1.18 -5.03 -19.54
C LEU A 39 -0.47 -4.09 -18.54
N ALA A 40 -0.52 -2.78 -18.77
CA ALA A 40 0.07 -1.79 -17.87
C ALA A 40 -0.58 -1.85 -16.49
N THR A 41 -1.90 -2.03 -16.41
CA THR A 41 -2.56 -2.24 -15.13
C THR A 41 -2.10 -3.54 -14.49
N VAL A 42 -2.18 -4.71 -15.13
CA VAL A 42 -1.77 -5.97 -14.49
C VAL A 42 -0.34 -5.94 -13.94
N VAL A 43 0.60 -5.33 -14.67
CA VAL A 43 1.99 -5.15 -14.20
C VAL A 43 2.06 -4.25 -12.96
N GLY A 44 1.21 -3.23 -12.87
CA GLY A 44 1.12 -2.38 -11.68
C GLY A 44 0.73 -3.14 -10.41
N VAL A 45 -0.20 -4.11 -10.47
CA VAL A 45 -0.55 -4.97 -9.31
C VAL A 45 0.69 -5.74 -8.84
N MET A 46 1.44 -6.28 -9.81
CA MET A 46 2.61 -7.12 -9.50
C MET A 46 3.70 -6.34 -8.78
N VAL A 47 3.77 -5.02 -9.00
CA VAL A 47 4.70 -4.11 -8.33
C VAL A 47 4.14 -3.62 -7.00
N GLU A 48 2.83 -3.43 -6.89
CA GLU A 48 2.18 -2.93 -5.68
C GLU A 48 2.43 -3.82 -4.46
N VAL A 49 2.21 -5.13 -4.56
CA VAL A 49 2.36 -6.04 -3.41
C VAL A 49 3.81 -6.02 -2.85
N PRO A 50 4.87 -6.13 -3.67
CA PRO A 50 6.24 -5.93 -3.21
C PRO A 50 6.48 -4.57 -2.56
N VAL A 51 5.98 -3.49 -3.17
CA VAL A 51 6.15 -2.12 -2.64
C VAL A 51 5.48 -1.98 -1.27
N MET A 52 4.29 -2.54 -1.09
CA MET A 52 3.61 -2.56 0.21
C MET A 52 4.42 -3.30 1.28
N LEU A 53 4.98 -4.47 0.97
CA LEU A 53 5.82 -5.22 1.91
C LEU A 53 7.09 -4.44 2.28
N VAL A 54 7.69 -3.73 1.32
CA VAL A 54 8.84 -2.86 1.56
C VAL A 54 8.45 -1.69 2.48
N LEU A 55 7.30 -1.06 2.27
CA LEU A 55 6.80 0.01 3.14
C LEU A 55 6.54 -0.48 4.57
N VAL A 56 5.99 -1.69 4.72
CA VAL A 56 5.84 -2.34 6.04
C VAL A 56 7.20 -2.56 6.70
N ARG A 57 8.21 -3.00 5.94
CA ARG A 57 9.57 -3.18 6.44
C ARG A 57 10.17 -1.86 6.92
N ILE A 58 10.01 -0.78 6.15
CA ILE A 58 10.46 0.56 6.52
C ILE A 58 9.74 1.04 7.78
N ALA A 59 8.40 0.92 7.82
CA ALA A 59 7.60 1.31 8.98
C ALA A 59 8.01 0.54 10.25
N ASN A 60 8.34 -0.74 10.13
CA ASN A 60 8.85 -1.52 11.26
C ASN A 60 10.26 -1.08 11.71
N ASN A 61 11.10 -0.60 10.79
CA ASN A 61 12.44 -0.10 11.12
C ASN A 61 12.41 1.29 11.78
N THR A 62 11.41 2.12 11.45
CA THR A 62 11.23 3.47 12.01
C THR A 62 10.47 3.51 13.35
N ARG A 63 10.22 2.35 13.97
CA ARG A 63 9.59 2.25 15.31
C ARG A 63 10.30 3.12 16.36
N GLY A 64 11.62 3.25 16.28
CA GLY A 64 12.42 4.07 17.21
C GLY A 64 12.19 5.58 17.11
N TRP A 65 11.53 6.07 16.05
CA TRP A 65 11.22 7.49 15.88
C TRP A 65 9.94 7.92 16.61
N PHE A 66 9.18 6.96 17.14
CA PHE A 66 7.96 7.21 17.87
C PHE A 66 8.21 7.20 19.38
N PRO A 67 7.56 8.09 20.16
CA PRO A 67 7.59 8.04 21.60
C PRO A 67 7.17 6.65 22.08
N ARG A 68 7.94 6.04 22.99
CA ARG A 68 7.49 4.82 23.66
C ARG A 68 6.21 5.14 24.40
N VAL A 69 5.14 4.43 24.06
CA VAL A 69 3.88 4.51 24.81
C VAL A 69 4.16 4.01 26.22
N SER A 70 4.19 4.93 27.19
CA SER A 70 4.13 4.59 28.60
C SER A 70 2.79 3.88 28.83
N LYS A 71 2.82 2.56 29.06
CA LYS A 71 1.67 1.87 29.63
C LYS A 71 1.59 2.32 31.09
N THR A 72 0.72 3.28 31.37
CA THR A 72 0.22 3.52 32.72
C THR A 72 -0.82 2.45 33.04
#